data_AF-U4R584-F1
#
_entry.id   AF-U4R584-F1
#
_cell.length_a   1.000
_cell.length_b   1.000
_cell.length_c   1.000
_cell.angle_alpha   90.00
_cell.angle_beta   90.00
_cell.angle_gamma   90.00
#
_symmetry.space_group_name_H-M   'P 1'
#
loop_
_entity.id
_entity.type
_entity.pdbx_description
1 polymer ?
#
loop_
_entity_poly.entity_id
_entity_poly.type
_entity_poly.pdbx_seq_one_letter_code
_entity_poly.pdbx_strand_id
1 'polypeptide(L)'
;MIIYKLLKTPLQYYVYDRNKNKILNISKEEYLELDRLSKKETTEKEAVCLKKYQKCGYLKDNVVEKIVHPETKYIKHYLDHRVQFLILQVTQSCNLRCDYCTYSGHYTNRVHSGKSMTWGLAKKSIDYLYDHSNEIEKVRISFYGGEPLLRFDLIKKCVEYVKEIYPDRITNYGITTNGTLLSGEIAEFLINNQFSVTISLDGSKKDHDVNRKFVNGEGSFDTIINNIKEISKHNKEFIKNIRFNTVLNPKSDYGTVRNYFSSEDVVCDAGVGLSLMEEINYKGDISFSDEFINIRRYDYFLLLMTMVKKLKKEAIPKFMSEIKSGIDIDYTTMEDINEVKRTWHHAGPCIAGAMRMFVNTDGVIYPCEKAVETSKATKIGKMDEGTDSEKVSKVMNIGRLTEKDCKNCWAINWCSMCALYAEKDGKFDSATKRKNCAKSLIEAQEKLLNICVLKEFGYKFEKEEMYV
;
A
#
# COMPACT_ATOMS: atom_id res chain seq x y z
N MET A 1 -22.67 9.02 -23.09
CA MET A 1 -22.79 7.68 -22.46
C MET A 1 -22.67 7.88 -20.97
N ILE A 2 -23.69 7.41 -20.25
CA ILE A 2 -23.81 7.55 -18.81
C ILE A 2 -23.11 6.36 -18.15
N ILE A 3 -22.32 6.61 -17.11
CA ILE A 3 -21.54 5.58 -16.44
C ILE A 3 -21.93 5.57 -14.96
N TYR A 4 -22.48 4.46 -14.50
CA TYR A 4 -22.87 4.24 -13.12
C TYR A 4 -22.66 2.78 -12.73
N LYS A 5 -22.74 2.50 -11.43
CA LYS A 5 -22.73 1.14 -10.90
C LYS A 5 -23.94 0.94 -9.99
N LEU A 6 -24.73 -0.08 -10.31
CA LEU A 6 -25.80 -0.54 -9.43
C LEU A 6 -25.22 -1.38 -8.30
N LEU A 7 -25.70 -1.12 -7.08
CA LEU A 7 -25.30 -1.81 -5.86
C LEU A 7 -26.56 -2.22 -5.10
N LYS A 8 -26.51 -3.36 -4.44
CA LYS A 8 -27.63 -3.89 -3.66
C LYS A 8 -27.12 -4.53 -2.38
N THR A 9 -27.77 -4.21 -1.27
CA THR A 9 -27.62 -4.91 0.01
C THR A 9 -28.87 -5.78 0.25
N PRO A 10 -28.91 -6.62 1.29
CA PRO A 10 -30.14 -7.32 1.66
C PRO A 10 -31.31 -6.39 1.99
N LEU A 11 -31.04 -5.14 2.40
CA LEU A 11 -32.05 -4.20 2.88
C LEU A 11 -32.43 -3.13 1.85
N GLN A 12 -31.50 -2.69 1.00
CA GLN A 12 -31.65 -1.48 0.20
C GLN A 12 -31.03 -1.62 -1.21
N TYR A 13 -31.45 -0.71 -2.09
CA TYR A 13 -30.95 -0.59 -3.47
C TYR A 13 -30.25 0.76 -3.65
N TYR A 14 -29.18 0.76 -4.44
CA TYR A 14 -28.36 1.95 -4.67
C TYR A 14 -27.89 2.06 -6.11
N VAL A 15 -27.60 3.30 -6.50
CA VAL A 15 -26.78 3.61 -7.68
C VAL A 15 -25.61 4.48 -7.26
N TYR A 16 -24.41 4.08 -7.67
CA TYR A 16 -23.21 4.91 -7.59
C TYR A 16 -23.03 5.71 -8.89
N ASP A 17 -23.05 7.03 -8.77
CA ASP A 17 -22.77 7.98 -9.84
C ASP A 17 -21.27 8.23 -9.92
N ARG A 18 -20.65 7.78 -11.02
CA ARG A 18 -19.21 7.93 -11.26
C ARG A 18 -18.79 9.40 -11.44
N ASN A 19 -19.64 10.25 -11.99
CA ASN A 19 -19.28 11.64 -12.27
C ASN A 19 -19.27 12.49 -11.01
N LYS A 20 -20.24 12.28 -10.13
CA LYS A 20 -20.33 12.97 -8.83
C LYS A 20 -19.63 12.23 -7.69
N ASN A 21 -19.13 11.02 -7.95
CA ASN A 21 -18.53 10.16 -6.95
C ASN A 21 -19.45 9.97 -5.72
N LYS A 22 -20.77 9.86 -5.94
CA LYS A 22 -21.77 9.76 -4.87
C LYS A 22 -22.57 8.47 -5.00
N ILE A 23 -22.98 7.93 -3.86
CA ILE A 23 -23.91 6.81 -3.74
C ILE A 23 -25.30 7.37 -3.43
N LEU A 24 -26.29 6.99 -4.23
CA LEU A 24 -27.68 7.37 -4.05
C LEU A 24 -28.49 6.14 -3.63
N ASN A 25 -29.29 6.26 -2.57
CA ASN A 25 -30.32 5.29 -2.23
C ASN A 25 -31.51 5.48 -3.18
N ILE A 26 -31.99 4.38 -3.76
CA ILE A 26 -33.03 4.37 -4.80
C ILE A 26 -34.06 3.28 -4.51
N SER A 27 -35.25 3.40 -5.11
CA SER A 27 -36.27 2.35 -5.00
C SER A 27 -35.89 1.09 -5.78
N LYS A 28 -36.56 -0.03 -5.49
CA LYS A 28 -36.38 -1.28 -6.24
C LYS A 28 -36.77 -1.11 -7.71
N GLU A 29 -37.85 -0.38 -7.98
CA GLU A 29 -38.35 -0.10 -9.33
C GLU A 29 -37.34 0.73 -10.12
N GLU A 30 -36.79 1.77 -9.50
CA GLU A 30 -35.72 2.61 -10.07
C GLU A 30 -34.46 1.80 -10.38
N TYR A 31 -34.07 0.89 -9.48
CA TYR A 31 -32.95 -0.03 -9.70
C TYR A 31 -33.18 -0.93 -10.91
N LEU A 32 -34.36 -1.56 -11.02
CA LEU A 32 -34.70 -2.45 -12.13
C LEU A 32 -34.77 -1.70 -13.47
N GLU A 33 -35.24 -0.45 -13.46
CA GLU A 33 -35.24 0.40 -14.65
C GLU A 33 -33.80 0.72 -15.11
N LEU A 34 -32.92 1.13 -14.19
CA LEU A 34 -31.51 1.40 -14.49
C LEU A 34 -30.76 0.11 -14.88
N ASP A 35 -31.13 -1.07 -14.36
CA ASP A 35 -30.53 -2.35 -14.74
C ASP A 35 -30.86 -2.69 -16.20
N ARG A 36 -32.14 -2.58 -16.58
CA ARG A 36 -32.58 -2.73 -17.98
C ARG A 36 -31.87 -1.75 -18.92
N LEU A 37 -31.67 -0.50 -18.49
CA LEU A 37 -30.92 0.50 -19.26
C LEU A 37 -29.46 0.06 -19.46
N SER A 38 -28.80 -0.45 -18.41
CA SER A 38 -27.41 -0.92 -18.49
C SER A 38 -27.23 -2.13 -19.43
N LYS A 39 -28.27 -2.97 -19.53
CA LYS A 39 -28.35 -4.13 -20.43
C LYS A 39 -28.82 -3.78 -21.85
N LYS A 40 -29.14 -2.50 -22.10
CA LYS A 40 -29.68 -1.99 -23.37
C LYS A 40 -31.06 -2.56 -23.73
N GLU A 41 -31.84 -2.95 -22.72
CA GLU A 41 -33.22 -3.44 -22.88
C GLU A 41 -34.25 -2.30 -22.94
N THR A 42 -33.85 -1.07 -22.58
CA THR A 42 -34.64 0.16 -22.72
C THR A 42 -33.74 1.32 -23.12
N THR A 43 -34.33 2.42 -23.60
CA THR A 43 -33.59 3.62 -24.03
C THR A 43 -33.54 4.70 -22.95
N GLU A 44 -32.54 5.59 -23.03
CA GLU A 44 -32.46 6.77 -22.15
C GLU A 44 -33.70 7.68 -22.24
N LYS A 45 -34.41 7.66 -23.39
CA LYS A 45 -35.65 8.42 -23.59
C LYS A 45 -36.82 7.85 -22.79
N GLU A 46 -36.84 6.53 -22.59
CA GLU A 46 -37.90 5.82 -21.85
C GLU A 46 -37.61 5.77 -20.35
N ALA A 47 -36.34 5.93 -19.96
CA ALA A 47 -35.92 5.91 -18.57
C ALA A 47 -36.37 7.16 -17.79
N VAL A 48 -37.50 7.07 -17.08
CA VAL A 48 -38.06 8.11 -16.21
C VAL A 48 -37.16 8.37 -15.01
N CYS A 49 -36.67 7.31 -14.36
CA CYS A 49 -35.74 7.36 -13.23
C CYS A 49 -34.47 8.15 -13.61
N LEU A 50 -33.91 7.87 -14.79
CA LEU A 50 -32.72 8.55 -15.28
C LEU A 50 -32.94 10.06 -15.38
N LYS A 51 -34.05 10.50 -16.00
CA LYS A 51 -34.37 11.93 -16.15
C LYS A 51 -34.58 12.62 -14.80
N LYS A 52 -35.18 11.92 -13.83
CA LYS A 52 -35.35 12.42 -12.45
C LYS A 52 -34.00 12.77 -11.85
N TYR A 53 -33.04 11.84 -11.84
CA TYR A 53 -31.71 12.07 -11.27
C TYR A 53 -30.89 13.09 -12.06
N GLN A 54 -31.04 13.13 -13.39
CA GLN A 54 -30.40 14.15 -14.23
C GLN A 54 -30.87 15.56 -13.93
N LYS A 55 -32.16 15.78 -13.59
CA LYS A 55 -32.62 17.10 -13.15
C LYS A 55 -31.93 17.56 -11.86
N CYS A 56 -31.57 16.62 -10.99
CA CYS A 56 -30.84 16.88 -9.75
C CYS A 56 -29.31 16.93 -9.93
N GLY A 57 -28.80 16.84 -11.16
CA GLY A 57 -27.36 16.90 -11.45
C GLY A 57 -26.60 15.57 -11.36
N TYR A 58 -27.30 14.45 -11.15
CA TYR A 58 -26.73 13.10 -11.09
C TYR A 58 -26.93 12.34 -12.40
N LEU A 59 -26.20 11.24 -12.59
CA LEU A 59 -26.30 10.33 -13.75
C LEU A 59 -26.20 11.07 -15.10
N LYS A 60 -25.28 12.04 -15.15
CA LYS A 60 -24.97 12.81 -16.37
C LYS A 60 -24.05 12.04 -17.30
N ASP A 61 -23.95 12.52 -18.54
CA ASP A 61 -23.01 11.99 -19.51
C ASP A 61 -21.56 12.01 -19.01
N ASN A 62 -20.80 10.98 -19.37
CA ASN A 62 -19.37 10.94 -19.10
C ASN A 62 -18.68 12.19 -19.66
N VAL A 63 -18.00 12.93 -18.77
CA VAL A 63 -17.27 14.14 -19.14
C VAL A 63 -15.79 13.87 -19.41
N VAL A 64 -15.27 12.67 -19.12
CA VAL A 64 -13.84 12.37 -19.22
C VAL A 64 -13.42 12.15 -20.67
N GLU A 65 -12.61 13.08 -21.17
CA GLU A 65 -12.09 13.13 -22.54
C GLU A 65 -10.67 12.59 -22.63
N LYS A 66 -9.85 12.71 -21.58
CA LYS A 66 -8.45 12.28 -21.54
C LYS A 66 -8.09 11.62 -20.22
N ILE A 67 -7.30 10.54 -20.29
CA ILE A 67 -6.76 9.89 -19.09
C ILE A 67 -5.40 10.48 -18.74
N VAL A 68 -5.38 11.43 -17.81
CA VAL A 68 -4.15 12.09 -17.34
C VAL A 68 -4.32 12.44 -15.87
N HIS A 69 -3.29 12.13 -15.07
CA HIS A 69 -3.29 12.45 -13.66
C HIS A 69 -3.31 13.98 -13.46
N PRO A 70 -4.21 14.54 -12.63
CA PRO A 70 -4.33 15.99 -12.46
C PRO A 70 -3.01 16.69 -12.10
N GLU A 71 -2.16 16.02 -11.33
CA GLU A 71 -0.84 16.53 -10.90
C GLU A 71 0.27 16.39 -11.96
N THR A 72 -0.03 15.90 -13.17
CA THR A 72 0.99 15.68 -14.24
C THR A 72 1.78 16.93 -14.57
N LYS A 73 1.13 18.10 -14.58
CA LYS A 73 1.78 19.37 -14.89
C LYS A 73 2.76 19.85 -13.80
N TYR A 74 2.67 19.30 -12.59
CA TYR A 74 3.51 19.70 -11.47
C TYR A 74 4.65 18.73 -11.20
N ILE A 75 4.77 17.60 -11.93
CA ILE A 75 5.79 16.58 -11.68
C ILE A 75 7.17 17.21 -11.49
N LYS A 76 7.59 18.11 -12.39
CA LYS A 76 8.90 18.75 -12.30
C LYS A 76 9.07 19.52 -10.98
N HIS A 77 8.09 20.35 -10.61
CA HIS A 77 8.09 21.06 -9.32
C HIS A 77 8.20 20.10 -8.13
N TYR A 78 7.45 18.99 -8.17
CA TYR A 78 7.51 17.99 -7.09
C TYR A 78 8.88 17.31 -7.00
N LEU A 79 9.49 16.98 -8.13
CA LEU A 79 10.82 16.35 -8.17
C LEU A 79 11.94 17.32 -7.80
N ASP A 80 11.77 18.60 -8.08
CA ASP A 80 12.76 19.65 -7.84
C ASP A 80 12.70 20.19 -6.40
N HIS A 81 11.53 20.16 -5.75
CA HIS A 81 11.32 20.85 -4.46
C HIS A 81 10.58 20.06 -3.36
N ARG A 82 9.95 18.93 -3.72
CA ARG A 82 9.02 18.20 -2.84
C ARG A 82 9.36 16.71 -2.68
N VAL A 83 10.63 16.34 -2.80
CA VAL A 83 11.08 14.98 -2.46
C VAL A 83 10.98 14.80 -0.95
N GLN A 84 10.19 13.82 -0.50
CA GLN A 84 9.88 13.68 0.93
C GLN A 84 10.39 12.37 1.56
N PHE A 85 10.54 11.30 0.79
CA PHE A 85 10.85 9.98 1.34
C PHE A 85 11.87 9.22 0.48
N LEU A 86 13.08 9.08 1.02
CA LEU A 86 14.17 8.28 0.48
C LEU A 86 14.24 6.89 1.15
N ILE A 87 14.35 5.85 0.33
CA ILE A 87 14.58 4.48 0.79
C ILE A 87 15.90 3.99 0.19
N LEU A 88 16.86 3.65 1.06
CA LEU A 88 18.17 3.16 0.67
C LEU A 88 18.23 1.64 0.76
N GLN A 89 18.53 0.98 -0.36
CA GLN A 89 18.93 -0.43 -0.36
C GLN A 89 20.37 -0.55 0.10
N VAL A 90 20.60 -0.66 1.40
CA VAL A 90 21.98 -0.67 1.92
C VAL A 90 22.74 -1.94 1.53
N THR A 91 22.02 -3.03 1.24
CA THR A 91 22.58 -4.29 0.74
C THR A 91 21.53 -5.15 0.02
N GLN A 92 21.98 -6.00 -0.90
CA GLN A 92 21.18 -7.10 -1.50
C GLN A 92 21.42 -8.45 -0.80
N SER A 93 22.31 -8.49 0.19
CA SER A 93 22.58 -9.66 1.02
C SER A 93 21.56 -9.80 2.14
N CYS A 94 21.26 -11.04 2.51
CA CYS A 94 20.39 -11.38 3.64
C CYS A 94 20.86 -12.69 4.26
N ASN A 95 20.76 -12.79 5.58
CA ASN A 95 21.05 -14.01 6.34
C ASN A 95 19.86 -15.01 6.38
N LEU A 96 18.70 -14.62 5.83
CA LEU A 96 17.55 -15.50 5.63
C LEU A 96 17.33 -15.84 4.14
N ARG A 97 16.54 -16.90 3.89
CA ARG A 97 16.02 -17.31 2.58
C ARG A 97 14.51 -17.47 2.67
N CYS A 98 13.82 -16.35 2.88
CA CYS A 98 12.37 -16.37 3.04
C CYS A 98 11.69 -16.83 1.75
N ASP A 99 10.76 -17.79 1.85
CA ASP A 99 10.12 -18.44 0.69
C ASP A 99 9.44 -17.44 -0.25
N TYR A 100 8.58 -16.58 0.30
CA TYR A 100 7.84 -15.55 -0.45
C TYR A 100 8.64 -14.26 -0.69
N CYS A 101 9.95 -14.23 -0.43
CA CYS A 101 10.76 -13.02 -0.57
C CYS A 101 10.85 -12.57 -2.04
N THR A 102 10.86 -11.26 -2.28
CA THR A 102 11.10 -10.74 -3.64
C THR A 102 12.52 -11.05 -4.17
N TYR A 103 13.44 -11.48 -3.30
CA TYR A 103 14.79 -11.95 -3.64
C TYR A 103 14.91 -13.48 -3.78
N SER A 104 13.84 -14.25 -3.51
CA SER A 104 13.90 -15.73 -3.46
C SER A 104 14.07 -16.39 -4.84
N GLY A 105 13.89 -15.63 -5.93
CA GLY A 105 13.85 -16.15 -7.29
C GLY A 105 12.46 -16.64 -7.73
N HIS A 106 11.49 -16.72 -6.81
CA HIS A 106 10.08 -16.99 -7.12
C HIS A 106 9.36 -15.78 -7.74
N TYR A 107 9.97 -14.60 -7.68
CA TYR A 107 9.49 -13.39 -8.31
C TYR A 107 10.41 -12.95 -9.45
N THR A 108 9.86 -12.30 -10.46
CA THR A 108 10.64 -11.59 -11.50
C THR A 108 11.10 -10.21 -11.03
N ASN A 109 11.44 -10.05 -9.74
CA ASN A 109 11.75 -8.75 -9.12
C ASN A 109 13.25 -8.55 -8.88
N ARG A 110 13.82 -9.29 -7.91
CA ARG A 110 15.21 -9.19 -7.44
C ARG A 110 15.80 -10.57 -7.23
N VAL A 111 17.12 -10.62 -7.09
CA VAL A 111 17.85 -11.83 -6.70
C VAL A 111 18.81 -11.48 -5.56
N HIS A 112 19.00 -12.42 -4.64
CA HIS A 112 20.04 -12.27 -3.62
C HIS A 112 21.42 -12.12 -4.28
N SER A 113 22.18 -11.12 -3.84
CA SER A 113 23.55 -10.89 -4.31
C SER A 113 24.42 -10.33 -3.19
N GLY A 114 25.74 -10.34 -3.40
CA GLY A 114 26.72 -9.72 -2.50
C GLY A 114 26.80 -8.20 -2.61
N LYS A 115 26.00 -7.57 -3.48
CA LYS A 115 26.09 -6.12 -3.71
C LYS A 115 25.70 -5.35 -2.46
N SER A 116 26.49 -4.32 -2.17
CA SER A 116 26.32 -3.46 -1.01
C SER A 116 26.49 -2.00 -1.42
N MET A 117 25.65 -1.13 -0.87
CA MET A 117 25.71 0.30 -1.14
C MET A 117 27.00 0.87 -0.56
N THR A 118 27.70 1.69 -1.33
CA THR A 118 28.89 2.40 -0.86
C THR A 118 28.49 3.62 -0.04
N TRP A 119 29.39 4.08 0.83
CA TRP A 119 29.20 5.33 1.56
C TRP A 119 28.98 6.52 0.61
N GLY A 120 29.77 6.63 -0.46
CA GLY A 120 29.67 7.73 -1.41
C GLY A 120 28.29 7.80 -2.08
N LEU A 121 27.73 6.65 -2.45
CA LEU A 121 26.38 6.60 -3.03
C LEU A 121 25.30 6.96 -2.00
N ALA A 122 25.41 6.45 -0.77
CA ALA A 122 24.46 6.77 0.31
C ALA A 122 24.46 8.27 0.62
N LYS A 123 25.65 8.86 0.81
CA LYS A 123 25.85 10.31 1.00
C LYS A 123 25.21 11.10 -0.13
N LYS A 124 25.53 10.77 -1.39
CA LYS A 124 24.97 11.45 -2.57
C LYS A 124 23.44 11.37 -2.62
N SER A 125 22.88 10.24 -2.22
CA SER A 125 21.41 10.05 -2.20
C SER A 125 20.75 10.89 -1.11
N ILE A 126 21.41 11.04 0.04
CA ILE A 126 20.97 11.90 1.14
C ILE A 126 21.05 13.38 0.72
N ASP A 127 22.16 13.80 0.11
CA ASP A 127 22.33 15.16 -0.41
C ASP A 127 21.21 15.48 -1.42
N TYR A 128 20.96 14.56 -2.36
CA TYR A 128 19.85 14.70 -3.32
C TYR A 128 18.50 14.91 -2.63
N LEU A 129 18.17 14.13 -1.58
CA LEU A 129 16.94 14.33 -0.82
C LEU A 129 16.85 15.75 -0.27
N TYR A 130 17.89 16.27 0.38
CA TYR A 130 17.85 17.59 1.01
C TYR A 130 17.80 18.74 0.01
N ASP A 131 18.53 18.62 -1.10
CA ASP A 131 18.56 19.61 -2.18
C ASP A 131 17.19 19.74 -2.87
N HIS A 132 16.40 18.66 -2.90
CA HIS A 132 15.12 18.61 -3.62
C HIS A 132 13.90 18.58 -2.67
N SER A 133 14.05 19.04 -1.43
CA SER A 133 13.01 18.98 -0.39
C SER A 133 12.81 20.31 0.33
N ASN A 134 13.17 21.43 -0.31
CA ASN A 134 13.10 22.75 0.29
C ASN A 134 11.67 23.21 0.64
N GLU A 135 10.63 22.58 0.11
CA GLU A 135 9.22 22.82 0.49
C GLU A 135 8.64 21.72 1.41
N ILE A 136 9.49 20.85 1.94
CA ILE A 136 9.11 19.75 2.83
C ILE A 136 9.73 20.01 4.19
N GLU A 137 8.86 20.31 5.16
CA GLU A 137 9.26 20.53 6.56
C GLU A 137 9.94 19.29 7.15
N LYS A 138 9.39 18.11 6.84
CA LYS A 138 9.79 16.84 7.42
C LYS A 138 10.06 15.80 6.35
N VAL A 139 11.32 15.38 6.23
CA VAL A 139 11.73 14.31 5.31
C VAL A 139 11.86 12.98 6.04
N ARG A 140 11.84 11.88 5.27
CA ARG A 140 12.04 10.53 5.77
C ARG A 140 13.17 9.82 5.03
N ILE A 141 14.02 9.15 5.79
CA ILE A 141 15.05 8.23 5.28
C ILE A 141 14.78 6.85 5.88
N SER A 142 14.47 5.86 5.04
CA SER A 142 14.35 4.48 5.48
C SER A 142 15.45 3.59 4.93
N PHE A 143 15.94 2.67 5.75
CA PHE A 143 16.93 1.68 5.38
C PHE A 143 16.25 0.35 5.08
N TYR A 144 16.54 -0.18 3.90
CA TYR A 144 15.96 -1.39 3.33
C TYR A 144 17.05 -2.27 2.72
N GLY A 145 16.70 -3.43 2.18
CA GLY A 145 17.68 -4.32 1.57
C GLY A 145 17.20 -5.76 1.48
N GLY A 146 18.17 -6.68 1.48
CA GLY A 146 17.93 -8.05 1.94
C GLY A 146 17.76 -8.07 3.46
N GLU A 147 18.83 -7.80 4.21
CA GLU A 147 18.78 -7.48 5.64
C GLU A 147 19.61 -6.21 5.92
N PRO A 148 18.98 -5.06 6.24
CA PRO A 148 19.71 -3.81 6.42
C PRO A 148 20.69 -3.81 7.60
N LEU A 149 20.44 -4.58 8.66
CA LEU A 149 21.34 -4.63 9.82
C LEU A 149 22.70 -5.29 9.53
N LEU A 150 22.84 -6.01 8.40
CA LEU A 150 24.16 -6.44 7.92
C LEU A 150 25.07 -5.25 7.56
N ARG A 151 24.48 -4.07 7.34
CA ARG A 151 25.18 -2.81 7.03
C ARG A 151 24.91 -1.74 8.08
N PHE A 152 24.83 -2.14 9.34
CA PHE A 152 24.65 -1.22 10.46
C PHE A 152 25.74 -0.15 10.51
N ASP A 153 26.97 -0.47 10.09
CA ASP A 153 28.08 0.48 9.89
C ASP A 153 27.68 1.67 9.01
N LEU A 154 27.04 1.39 7.86
CA LEU A 154 26.62 2.40 6.91
C LEU A 154 25.43 3.20 7.45
N ILE A 155 24.49 2.53 8.12
CA ILE A 155 23.32 3.18 8.73
C ILE A 155 23.78 4.22 9.77
N LYS A 156 24.70 3.85 10.67
CA LYS A 156 25.29 4.79 11.66
C LYS A 156 25.90 6.00 10.96
N LYS A 157 26.75 5.76 9.96
CA LYS A 157 27.42 6.81 9.20
C LYS A 157 26.45 7.76 8.48
N CYS A 158 25.34 7.24 7.94
CA CYS A 158 24.30 8.05 7.32
C CYS A 158 23.61 8.97 8.33
N VAL A 159 23.24 8.45 9.50
CA VAL A 159 22.54 9.24 10.54
C VAL A 159 23.48 10.31 11.12
N GLU A 160 24.73 9.96 11.39
CA GLU A 160 25.76 10.90 11.87
C GLU A 160 25.95 12.05 10.87
N TYR A 161 26.10 11.72 9.58
CA TYR A 161 26.22 12.71 8.52
C TYR A 161 25.02 13.65 8.41
N VAL A 162 23.79 13.11 8.52
CA VAL A 162 22.59 13.95 8.51
C VAL A 162 22.59 14.92 9.69
N LYS A 163 22.92 14.43 10.89
CA LYS A 163 22.98 15.27 12.09
C LYS A 163 24.05 16.36 12.00
N GLU A 164 25.17 16.07 11.34
CA GLU A 164 26.28 17.01 11.16
C GLU A 164 25.99 18.06 10.08
N ILE A 165 25.52 17.65 8.91
CA ILE A 165 25.40 18.53 7.72
C ILE A 165 24.03 19.19 7.62
N TYR A 166 22.98 18.56 8.15
CA TYR A 166 21.61 19.06 8.08
C TYR A 166 20.97 19.17 9.48
N PRO A 167 21.63 19.81 10.47
CA PRO A 167 21.18 19.82 11.86
C PRO A 167 19.79 20.47 12.05
N ASP A 168 19.44 21.41 11.18
CA ASP A 168 18.17 22.16 11.25
C ASP A 168 17.02 21.47 10.49
N ARG A 169 17.27 20.33 9.82
CA ARG A 169 16.26 19.62 9.04
C ARG A 169 15.60 18.51 9.86
N ILE A 170 14.28 18.53 9.95
CA ILE A 170 13.52 17.48 10.65
C ILE A 170 13.53 16.19 9.81
N THR A 171 14.15 15.15 10.36
CA THR A 171 14.35 13.88 9.66
C THR A 171 13.80 12.72 10.46
N ASN A 172 12.85 12.00 9.86
CA ASN A 172 12.38 10.73 10.38
C ASN A 172 13.21 9.58 9.81
N TYR A 173 13.66 8.67 10.67
CA TYR A 173 14.33 7.46 10.26
C TYR A 173 13.40 6.24 10.32
N GLY A 174 13.56 5.33 9.36
CA GLY A 174 12.88 4.05 9.38
C GLY A 174 13.78 2.89 9.03
N ILE A 175 13.44 1.69 9.51
CA ILE A 175 14.13 0.46 9.10
C ILE A 175 13.13 -0.69 9.03
N THR A 176 13.30 -1.55 8.03
CA THR A 176 12.60 -2.83 7.95
C THR A 176 13.62 -3.95 8.08
N THR A 177 13.61 -4.67 9.20
CA THR A 177 14.55 -5.74 9.51
C THR A 177 13.84 -7.08 9.71
N ASN A 178 14.54 -8.18 9.47
CA ASN A 178 14.10 -9.51 9.87
C ASN A 178 14.27 -9.77 11.38
N GLY A 179 14.96 -8.89 12.11
CA GLY A 179 15.07 -8.94 13.58
C GLY A 179 16.14 -9.88 14.13
N THR A 180 16.73 -10.75 13.31
CA THR A 180 17.70 -11.76 13.77
C THR A 180 19.04 -11.19 14.23
N LEU A 181 19.38 -9.99 13.77
CA LEU A 181 20.62 -9.27 14.12
C LEU A 181 20.39 -8.20 15.19
N LEU A 182 19.17 -8.07 15.73
CA LEU A 182 18.91 -7.10 16.79
C LEU A 182 19.72 -7.45 18.04
N SER A 183 20.39 -6.43 18.59
CA SER A 183 21.17 -6.49 19.84
C SER A 183 20.83 -5.28 20.71
N GLY A 184 21.30 -5.26 21.95
CA GLY A 184 21.16 -4.10 22.84
C GLY A 184 21.75 -2.82 22.24
N GLU A 185 22.96 -2.89 21.66
CA GLU A 185 23.62 -1.75 21.00
C GLU A 185 22.77 -1.20 19.84
N ILE A 186 22.27 -2.08 18.98
CA ILE A 186 21.47 -1.67 17.82
C ILE A 186 20.14 -1.07 18.29
N ALA A 187 19.48 -1.68 19.27
CA ALA A 187 18.22 -1.17 19.82
C ALA A 187 18.42 0.23 20.43
N GLU A 188 19.46 0.42 21.23
CA GLU A 188 19.79 1.72 21.83
C GLU A 188 20.05 2.78 20.75
N PHE A 189 20.81 2.45 19.70
CA PHE A 189 21.02 3.36 18.58
C PHE A 189 19.69 3.72 17.89
N LEU A 190 18.82 2.75 17.62
CA LEU A 190 17.53 2.99 16.96
C LEU A 190 16.62 3.89 17.80
N ILE A 191 16.60 3.70 19.13
CA ILE A 191 15.79 4.49 20.07
C ILE A 191 16.33 5.91 20.21
N ASN A 192 17.65 6.07 20.42
CA ASN A 192 18.29 7.37 20.56
C ASN A 192 18.16 8.25 19.29
N ASN A 193 17.88 7.62 18.15
CA ASN A 193 17.63 8.30 16.88
C ASN A 193 16.15 8.24 16.45
N GLN A 194 15.24 7.83 17.33
CA GLN A 194 13.79 7.80 17.11
C GLN A 194 13.36 7.09 15.82
N PHE A 195 13.99 5.94 15.53
CA PHE A 195 13.63 5.13 14.36
C PHE A 195 12.23 4.54 14.51
N SER A 196 11.44 4.61 13.44
CA SER A 196 10.31 3.70 13.25
C SER A 196 10.85 2.32 12.83
N VAL A 197 10.71 1.31 13.67
CA VAL A 197 11.28 -0.02 13.42
C VAL A 197 10.18 -0.99 12.99
N THR A 198 10.29 -1.52 11.77
CA THR A 198 9.43 -2.62 11.30
C THR A 198 10.19 -3.93 11.42
N ILE A 199 9.68 -4.85 12.24
CA ILE A 199 10.23 -6.21 12.40
C ILE A 199 9.36 -7.19 11.64
N SER A 200 9.99 -8.06 10.87
CA SER A 200 9.28 -9.08 10.10
C SER A 200 8.94 -10.31 10.96
N LEU A 201 7.65 -10.55 11.21
CA LEU A 201 7.16 -11.66 12.05
C LEU A 201 5.82 -12.16 11.53
N ASP A 202 5.74 -13.43 11.10
CA ASP A 202 4.54 -13.97 10.45
C ASP A 202 3.53 -14.63 11.41
N GLY A 203 3.61 -14.35 12.71
CA GLY A 203 2.78 -14.96 13.74
C GLY A 203 3.53 -16.04 14.51
N SER A 204 2.90 -17.19 14.73
CA SER A 204 3.46 -18.26 15.55
C SER A 204 4.76 -18.84 14.96
N LYS A 205 5.53 -19.58 15.78
CA LYS A 205 6.73 -20.29 15.32
C LYS A 205 6.48 -21.14 14.08
N LYS A 206 5.36 -21.88 14.04
CA LYS A 206 4.99 -22.74 12.91
C LYS A 206 4.80 -21.91 11.63
N ASP A 207 4.04 -20.82 11.72
CA ASP A 207 3.72 -19.95 10.58
C ASP A 207 4.93 -19.12 10.11
N HIS A 208 5.81 -18.76 11.04
CA HIS A 208 7.05 -18.05 10.76
C HIS A 208 8.08 -18.96 10.11
N ASP A 209 8.45 -20.05 10.77
CA ASP A 209 9.59 -20.89 10.37
C ASP A 209 9.31 -21.70 9.10
N VAL A 210 8.05 -21.91 8.71
CA VAL A 210 7.74 -22.53 7.40
C VAL A 210 8.23 -21.65 6.24
N ASN A 211 8.32 -20.33 6.45
CA ASN A 211 8.69 -19.36 5.42
C ASN A 211 10.05 -18.74 5.65
N ARG A 212 10.32 -18.26 6.86
CA ARG A 212 11.47 -17.44 7.24
C ARG A 212 12.52 -18.33 7.88
N LYS A 213 13.44 -18.80 7.05
CA LYS A 213 14.53 -19.69 7.45
C LYS A 213 15.87 -19.03 7.22
N PHE A 214 16.85 -19.35 8.06
CA PHE A 214 18.25 -19.06 7.81
C PHE A 214 18.73 -19.79 6.54
N VAL A 215 19.90 -19.39 6.04
CA VAL A 215 20.50 -20.03 4.85
C VAL A 215 20.73 -21.53 5.05
N ASN A 216 20.98 -21.97 6.29
CA ASN A 216 21.13 -23.39 6.66
C ASN A 216 19.79 -24.15 6.76
N GLY A 217 18.65 -23.48 6.57
CA GLY A 217 17.32 -24.09 6.63
C GLY A 217 16.67 -24.09 8.02
N GLU A 218 17.36 -23.62 9.06
CA GLU A 218 16.80 -23.50 10.41
C GLU A 218 15.79 -22.35 10.49
N GLY A 219 14.77 -22.50 11.35
CA GLY A 219 13.78 -21.46 11.61
C GLY A 219 14.38 -20.24 12.32
N SER A 220 13.89 -19.04 12.00
CA SER A 220 14.39 -17.78 12.61
C SER A 220 13.56 -17.27 13.78
N PHE A 221 12.41 -17.87 14.08
CA PHE A 221 11.47 -17.35 15.07
C PHE A 221 12.10 -17.19 16.47
N ASP A 222 12.74 -18.24 16.99
CA ASP A 222 13.29 -18.22 18.35
C ASP A 222 14.37 -17.14 18.51
N THR A 223 15.23 -16.95 17.49
CA THR A 223 16.25 -15.90 17.48
C THR A 223 15.61 -14.52 17.63
N ILE A 224 14.59 -14.24 16.82
CA ILE A 224 13.92 -12.93 16.81
C ILE A 224 13.24 -12.68 18.16
N ILE A 225 12.48 -13.65 18.66
CA ILE A 225 11.75 -13.50 19.92
C ILE A 225 12.71 -13.38 21.10
N ASN A 226 13.82 -14.12 21.13
CA ASN A 226 14.83 -14.00 22.18
C ASN A 226 15.53 -12.64 22.16
N ASN A 227 15.90 -12.14 20.97
CA ASN A 227 16.48 -10.80 20.84
C ASN A 227 15.51 -9.72 21.36
N ILE A 228 14.24 -9.79 20.96
CA ILE A 228 13.20 -8.86 21.40
C ILE A 228 12.99 -8.93 22.92
N LYS A 229 12.88 -10.15 23.48
CA LYS A 229 12.73 -10.36 24.93
C LYS A 229 13.90 -9.76 25.68
N GLU A 230 15.13 -9.98 25.20
CA GLU A 230 16.32 -9.50 25.89
C GLU A 230 16.43 -7.98 25.86
N ILE A 231 16.20 -7.37 24.70
CA ILE A 231 16.14 -5.90 24.58
C ILE A 231 15.06 -5.34 25.53
N SER A 232 13.89 -5.98 25.60
CA SER A 232 12.77 -5.50 26.43
C SER A 232 13.04 -5.54 27.93
N LYS A 233 13.96 -6.39 28.41
CA LYS A 233 14.36 -6.40 29.83
C LYS A 233 15.07 -5.11 30.22
N HIS A 234 15.85 -4.54 29.29
CA HIS A 234 16.67 -3.36 29.52
C HIS A 234 16.03 -2.07 28.97
N ASN A 235 15.14 -2.20 27.98
CA ASN A 235 14.51 -1.08 27.32
C ASN A 235 13.05 -1.40 26.97
N LYS A 236 12.15 -1.16 27.93
CA LYS A 236 10.71 -1.39 27.76
C LYS A 236 10.06 -0.49 26.71
N GLU A 237 10.69 0.63 26.35
CA GLU A 237 10.18 1.54 25.32
C GLU A 237 10.38 1.00 23.90
N PHE A 238 11.36 0.11 23.70
CA PHE A 238 11.62 -0.49 22.38
C PHE A 238 10.38 -1.17 21.81
N ILE A 239 9.65 -1.96 22.60
CA ILE A 239 8.44 -2.68 22.17
C ILE A 239 7.35 -1.72 21.68
N LYS A 240 7.22 -0.56 22.34
CA LYS A 240 6.22 0.46 21.97
C LYS A 240 6.56 1.16 20.65
N ASN A 241 7.84 1.14 20.26
CA ASN A 241 8.37 1.80 19.06
C ASN A 241 8.55 0.86 17.86
N ILE A 242 8.25 -0.42 18.02
CA ILE A 242 8.30 -1.40 16.93
C ILE A 242 6.92 -1.71 16.38
N ARG A 243 6.90 -2.09 15.10
CA ARG A 243 5.74 -2.62 14.40
C ARG A 243 6.11 -3.97 13.81
N PHE A 244 5.26 -4.97 13.97
CA PHE A 244 5.39 -6.22 13.23
C PHE A 244 4.78 -6.10 11.84
N ASN A 245 5.49 -6.59 10.83
CA ASN A 245 4.95 -6.80 9.51
C ASN A 245 4.81 -8.30 9.26
N THR A 246 3.57 -8.75 9.14
CA THR A 246 3.16 -10.14 8.95
C THR A 246 2.76 -10.34 7.50
N VAL A 247 3.37 -11.33 6.84
CA VAL A 247 2.97 -11.75 5.49
C VAL A 247 2.24 -13.08 5.58
N LEU A 248 0.95 -13.08 5.30
CA LEU A 248 0.15 -14.28 5.19
C LEU A 248 0.25 -14.85 3.77
N ASN A 249 0.52 -16.14 3.68
CA ASN A 249 0.58 -16.86 2.42
C ASN A 249 -0.25 -18.15 2.50
N PRO A 250 -0.40 -18.91 1.39
CA PRO A 250 -1.19 -20.15 1.38
C PRO A 250 -0.81 -21.20 2.44
N LYS A 251 0.41 -21.16 2.97
CA LYS A 251 0.89 -22.08 4.02
C LYS A 251 0.60 -21.59 5.44
N SER A 252 0.13 -20.35 5.61
CA SER A 252 -0.16 -19.73 6.91
C SER A 252 -1.52 -20.19 7.45
N ASP A 253 -1.58 -20.47 8.75
CA ASP A 253 -2.82 -20.68 9.49
C ASP A 253 -3.27 -19.36 10.11
N TYR A 254 -4.27 -18.73 9.50
CA TYR A 254 -4.78 -17.44 9.96
C TYR A 254 -5.29 -17.47 11.41
N GLY A 255 -5.91 -18.57 11.84
CA GLY A 255 -6.39 -18.72 13.23
C GLY A 255 -5.25 -18.76 14.23
N THR A 256 -4.19 -19.49 13.90
CA THR A 256 -2.97 -19.55 14.72
C THR A 256 -2.26 -18.19 14.79
N VAL A 257 -2.11 -17.49 13.66
CA VAL A 257 -1.54 -16.13 13.60
C VAL A 257 -2.38 -15.14 14.42
N ARG A 258 -3.71 -15.19 14.27
CA ARG A 258 -4.66 -14.36 15.02
C ARG A 258 -4.50 -14.54 16.53
N ASN A 259 -4.41 -15.78 17.00
CA ASN A 259 -4.30 -16.08 18.42
C ASN A 259 -2.95 -15.60 18.96
N TYR A 260 -1.85 -15.84 18.22
CA TYR A 260 -0.51 -15.42 18.61
C TYR A 260 -0.42 -13.93 18.95
N PHE A 261 -0.88 -13.05 18.05
CA PHE A 261 -0.84 -11.61 18.31
C PHE A 261 -1.87 -11.11 19.34
N SER A 262 -2.82 -11.97 19.74
CA SER A 262 -3.82 -11.63 20.75
C SER A 262 -3.40 -12.09 22.16
N SER A 263 -2.56 -13.11 22.29
CA SER A 263 -2.26 -13.74 23.59
C SER A 263 -0.82 -13.59 24.07
N GLU A 264 0.12 -13.22 23.21
CA GLU A 264 1.54 -13.23 23.56
C GLU A 264 2.03 -11.89 24.13
N ASP A 265 2.35 -11.89 25.43
CA ASP A 265 2.74 -10.69 26.20
C ASP A 265 3.91 -9.90 25.59
N VAL A 266 4.83 -10.57 24.90
CA VAL A 266 6.03 -9.92 24.34
C VAL A 266 5.71 -9.07 23.12
N VAL A 267 4.66 -9.44 22.37
CA VAL A 267 4.33 -8.82 21.08
C VAL A 267 2.98 -8.10 21.11
N CYS A 268 2.16 -8.32 22.15
CA CYS A 268 0.80 -7.81 22.20
C CYS A 268 0.75 -6.28 22.19
N ASP A 269 1.76 -5.59 22.74
CA ASP A 269 1.78 -4.12 22.80
C ASP A 269 2.31 -3.44 21.52
N ALA A 270 2.90 -4.21 20.60
CA ALA A 270 3.38 -3.68 19.33
C ALA A 270 2.24 -3.56 18.30
N GLY A 271 2.36 -2.58 17.39
CA GLY A 271 1.48 -2.52 16.23
C GLY A 271 1.72 -3.71 15.29
N VAL A 272 0.68 -4.26 14.70
CA VAL A 272 0.78 -5.41 13.77
C VAL A 272 0.12 -5.05 12.45
N GLY A 273 0.94 -4.94 11.41
CA GLY A 273 0.47 -4.82 10.04
C GLY A 273 0.40 -6.19 9.38
N LEU A 274 -0.73 -6.47 8.73
CA LEU A 274 -0.99 -7.75 8.09
C LEU A 274 -1.16 -7.54 6.59
N SER A 275 -0.36 -8.25 5.81
CA SER A 275 -0.40 -8.23 4.34
C SER A 275 -0.58 -9.65 3.80
N LEU A 276 -1.29 -9.78 2.69
CA LEU A 276 -1.29 -11.02 1.93
C LEU A 276 -0.04 -11.05 1.04
N MET A 277 0.46 -12.25 0.77
CA MET A 277 1.52 -12.48 -0.20
C MET A 277 1.16 -11.83 -1.55
N GLU A 278 2.13 -11.12 -2.13
CA GLU A 278 1.92 -10.35 -3.35
C GLU A 278 1.83 -11.29 -4.55
N GLU A 279 0.75 -11.17 -5.32
CA GLU A 279 0.56 -11.94 -6.57
C GLU A 279 1.36 -11.36 -7.74
N ILE A 280 1.65 -10.06 -7.69
CA ILE A 280 2.32 -9.36 -8.77
C ILE A 280 3.70 -9.98 -8.99
N ASN A 281 3.97 -10.39 -10.22
CA ASN A 281 5.26 -10.92 -10.65
C ASN A 281 5.71 -12.19 -9.92
N TYR A 282 4.81 -12.86 -9.21
CA TYR A 282 5.02 -14.20 -8.66
C TYR A 282 4.89 -15.24 -9.78
N LYS A 283 5.79 -16.23 -9.79
CA LYS A 283 5.86 -17.26 -10.85
C LYS A 283 4.88 -18.42 -10.67
N GLY A 284 4.20 -18.50 -9.52
CA GLY A 284 3.24 -19.56 -9.21
C GLY A 284 1.83 -19.04 -9.02
N ASP A 285 0.94 -19.95 -8.63
CA ASP A 285 -0.43 -19.61 -8.23
C ASP A 285 -0.50 -19.39 -6.72
N ILE A 286 -1.33 -18.43 -6.31
CA ILE A 286 -1.65 -18.16 -4.90
C ILE A 286 -3.12 -18.50 -4.70
N SER A 287 -3.38 -19.45 -3.81
CA SER A 287 -4.73 -19.83 -3.41
C SER A 287 -4.75 -20.07 -1.91
N PHE A 288 -5.72 -19.47 -1.21
CA PHE A 288 -5.90 -19.64 0.22
C PHE A 288 -6.98 -20.71 0.47
N SER A 289 -6.86 -21.45 1.57
CA SER A 289 -7.86 -22.46 1.94
C SER A 289 -9.19 -21.80 2.32
N ASP A 290 -10.29 -22.53 2.17
CA ASP A 290 -11.62 -22.06 2.61
C ASP A 290 -11.63 -21.73 4.11
N GLU A 291 -10.91 -22.50 4.92
CA GLU A 291 -10.75 -22.24 6.35
C GLU A 291 -10.09 -20.88 6.61
N PHE A 292 -8.97 -20.59 5.93
CA PHE A 292 -8.31 -19.28 6.01
C PHE A 292 -9.28 -18.15 5.66
N ILE A 293 -10.02 -18.30 4.55
CA ILE A 293 -10.97 -17.30 4.05
C ILE A 293 -12.10 -17.10 5.08
N ASN A 294 -12.64 -18.17 5.64
CA ASN A 294 -13.76 -18.13 6.57
C ASN A 294 -13.40 -17.44 7.89
N ILE A 295 -12.27 -17.79 8.51
CA ILE A 295 -11.84 -17.15 9.77
C ILE A 295 -11.55 -15.67 9.53
N ARG A 296 -10.87 -15.33 8.42
CA ARG A 296 -10.59 -13.93 8.07
C ARG A 296 -11.86 -13.12 7.80
N ARG A 297 -12.87 -13.70 7.12
CA ARG A 297 -14.17 -13.07 6.90
C ARG A 297 -14.95 -12.89 8.20
N TYR A 298 -14.83 -13.83 9.13
CA TYR A 298 -15.44 -13.73 10.44
C TYR A 298 -14.87 -12.55 11.24
N ASP A 299 -13.55 -12.39 11.32
CA ASP A 299 -12.96 -11.22 11.98
C ASP A 299 -13.37 -9.89 11.30
N TYR A 300 -13.48 -9.89 9.97
CA TYR A 300 -13.98 -8.73 9.24
C TYR A 300 -15.45 -8.42 9.57
N PHE A 301 -16.29 -9.44 9.73
CA PHE A 301 -17.66 -9.27 10.22
C PHE A 301 -17.69 -8.70 11.64
N LEU A 302 -16.84 -9.20 12.55
CA LEU A 302 -16.73 -8.66 13.92
C LEU A 302 -16.30 -7.18 13.91
N LEU A 303 -15.41 -6.80 12.99
CA LEU A 303 -15.03 -5.40 12.77
C LEU A 303 -16.24 -4.54 12.40
N LEU A 304 -17.01 -4.93 11.38
CA LEU A 304 -18.21 -4.20 10.98
C LEU A 304 -19.22 -4.07 12.14
N MET A 305 -19.44 -5.16 12.88
CA MET A 305 -20.33 -5.18 14.05
C MET A 305 -19.85 -4.27 15.19
N THR A 306 -18.53 -4.14 15.36
CA THR A 306 -17.92 -3.20 16.32
C THR A 306 -18.11 -1.75 15.87
N MET A 307 -17.91 -1.46 14.58
CA MET A 307 -18.12 -0.12 14.01
C MET A 307 -19.55 0.37 14.25
N VAL A 308 -20.55 -0.50 14.06
CA VAL A 308 -21.98 -0.17 14.32
C VAL A 308 -22.39 -0.30 15.80
N LYS A 309 -21.42 -0.39 16.72
CA LYS A 309 -21.61 -0.45 18.18
C LYS A 309 -22.49 -1.62 18.65
N LYS A 310 -22.51 -2.73 17.89
CA LYS A 310 -23.18 -3.99 18.28
C LYS A 310 -22.26 -4.94 19.04
N LEU A 311 -20.95 -4.77 18.87
CA LEU A 311 -19.91 -5.44 19.66
C LEU A 311 -18.96 -4.40 20.27
N LYS A 312 -18.23 -4.82 21.31
CA LYS A 312 -17.17 -4.00 21.91
C LYS A 312 -15.86 -4.19 21.15
N LYS A 313 -14.94 -3.23 21.29
CA LYS A 313 -13.64 -3.21 20.58
C LYS A 313 -12.76 -4.42 20.90
N GLU A 314 -12.93 -5.03 22.05
CA GLU A 314 -12.19 -6.23 22.48
C GLU A 314 -12.57 -7.48 21.68
N ALA A 315 -13.67 -7.43 20.91
CA ALA A 315 -14.10 -8.55 20.07
C ALA A 315 -13.23 -8.76 18.82
N ILE A 316 -12.42 -7.76 18.43
CA ILE A 316 -11.59 -7.82 17.23
C ILE A 316 -10.10 -7.93 17.57
N PRO A 317 -9.31 -8.65 16.75
CA PRO A 317 -7.85 -8.61 16.85
C PRO A 317 -7.30 -7.19 16.65
N LYS A 318 -6.18 -6.85 17.33
CA LYS A 318 -5.58 -5.49 17.29
C LYS A 318 -5.28 -5.02 15.86
N PHE A 319 -4.82 -5.91 14.98
CA PHE A 319 -4.49 -5.61 13.57
C PHE A 319 -5.71 -5.24 12.71
N MET A 320 -6.95 -5.48 13.17
CA MET A 320 -8.16 -5.05 12.45
C MET A 320 -8.41 -3.54 12.53
N SER A 321 -7.75 -2.84 13.46
CA SER A 321 -7.90 -1.40 13.63
C SER A 321 -7.51 -0.61 12.37
N GLU A 322 -6.48 -1.06 11.64
CA GLU A 322 -6.02 -0.43 10.40
C GLU A 322 -7.07 -0.51 9.29
N ILE A 323 -7.86 -1.59 9.26
CA ILE A 323 -8.94 -1.78 8.29
C ILE A 323 -10.08 -0.80 8.58
N LYS A 324 -10.39 -0.52 9.86
CA LYS A 324 -11.37 0.52 10.25
C LYS A 324 -10.98 1.87 9.64
N SER A 325 -9.76 2.33 9.95
CA SER A 325 -9.26 3.62 9.47
C SER A 325 -9.28 3.70 7.94
N GLY A 326 -8.91 2.61 7.25
CA GLY A 326 -9.02 2.54 5.79
C GLY A 326 -10.44 2.81 5.26
N ILE A 327 -11.47 2.30 5.93
CA ILE A 327 -12.88 2.52 5.54
C ILE A 327 -13.30 3.99 5.77
N ASP A 328 -12.88 4.61 6.88
CA ASP A 328 -13.15 6.02 7.18
C ASP A 328 -12.44 6.96 6.18
N ILE A 329 -11.19 6.65 5.81
CA ILE A 329 -10.42 7.36 4.76
C ILE A 329 -11.08 7.21 3.39
N ASP A 330 -11.53 6.00 3.03
CA ASP A 330 -12.24 5.73 1.77
C ASP A 330 -13.50 6.60 1.67
N TYR A 331 -14.27 6.71 2.76
CA TYR A 331 -15.45 7.57 2.82
C TYR A 331 -15.10 9.06 2.71
N THR A 332 -14.11 9.51 3.46
CA THR A 332 -13.67 10.92 3.45
C THR A 332 -13.17 11.33 2.06
N THR A 333 -12.36 10.48 1.42
CA THR A 333 -11.86 10.68 0.06
C THR A 333 -13.01 10.77 -0.96
N MET A 334 -14.04 9.93 -0.80
CA MET A 334 -15.25 10.01 -1.64
C MET A 334 -15.94 11.36 -1.50
N GLU A 335 -16.02 11.91 -0.28
CA GLU A 335 -16.65 13.19 -0.01
C GLU A 335 -15.82 14.38 -0.52
N ASP A 336 -14.49 14.30 -0.47
CA ASP A 336 -13.61 15.36 -0.96
C ASP A 336 -13.54 15.42 -2.49
N ILE A 337 -13.52 14.26 -3.15
CA ILE A 337 -13.58 14.17 -4.62
C ILE A 337 -15.03 14.30 -5.08
N ASN A 338 -15.50 15.55 -5.21
CA ASN A 338 -16.90 15.85 -5.52
C ASN A 338 -17.30 15.66 -6.98
N GLU A 339 -16.37 15.82 -7.93
CA GLU A 339 -16.65 15.55 -9.33
C GLU A 339 -15.42 15.29 -10.18
N VAL A 340 -15.63 14.51 -11.23
CA VAL A 340 -14.61 14.16 -12.21
C VAL A 340 -14.48 15.24 -13.27
N LYS A 341 -13.25 15.50 -13.73
CA LYS A 341 -12.96 16.54 -14.74
C LYS A 341 -12.78 15.94 -16.13
N ARG A 342 -12.78 16.79 -17.17
CA ARG A 342 -12.51 16.37 -18.56
C ARG A 342 -11.19 15.64 -18.74
N THR A 343 -10.20 16.01 -17.94
CA THR A 343 -8.91 15.32 -17.84
C THR A 343 -8.83 14.70 -16.45
N TRP A 344 -8.79 13.37 -16.38
CA TRP A 344 -8.88 12.64 -15.11
C TRP A 344 -8.07 11.35 -15.12
N HIS A 345 -7.75 10.82 -13.94
CA HIS A 345 -7.04 9.55 -13.77
C HIS A 345 -7.52 8.88 -12.49
N HIS A 346 -7.32 7.56 -12.39
CA HIS A 346 -7.57 6.87 -11.14
C HIS A 346 -6.50 7.17 -10.08
N ALA A 347 -6.84 7.03 -8.80
CA ALA A 347 -6.00 7.48 -7.68
C ALA A 347 -4.82 6.54 -7.32
N GLY A 348 -4.69 5.40 -8.01
CA GLY A 348 -3.66 4.40 -7.68
C GLY A 348 -2.19 4.85 -7.81
N PRO A 349 -1.78 5.61 -8.85
CA PRO A 349 -0.38 6.01 -8.99
C PRO A 349 -0.01 7.23 -8.12
N CYS A 350 1.15 7.16 -7.48
CA CYS A 350 1.77 8.31 -6.79
C CYS A 350 2.66 9.14 -7.73
N ILE A 351 3.11 10.31 -7.25
CA ILE A 351 4.21 11.06 -7.88
C ILE A 351 5.53 10.40 -7.50
N ALA A 352 5.84 9.30 -8.19
CA ALA A 352 7.05 8.50 -7.98
C ALA A 352 8.32 9.36 -8.03
N GLY A 353 9.27 9.14 -7.11
CA GLY A 353 10.49 9.95 -6.99
C GLY A 353 10.32 11.15 -6.04
N ALA A 354 9.16 11.79 -5.99
CA ALA A 354 8.89 12.87 -5.04
C ALA A 354 8.29 12.33 -3.73
N MET A 355 7.14 11.65 -3.83
CA MET A 355 6.44 11.15 -2.64
C MET A 355 7.16 10.00 -1.95
N ARG A 356 7.86 9.19 -2.75
CA ARG A 356 8.64 8.02 -2.34
C ARG A 356 9.66 7.71 -3.42
N MET A 357 10.88 7.41 -3.01
CA MET A 357 11.98 7.10 -3.90
C MET A 357 12.80 5.96 -3.32
N PHE A 358 13.08 4.93 -4.12
CA PHE A 358 13.95 3.83 -3.75
C PHE A 358 15.24 3.87 -4.57
N VAL A 359 16.38 3.88 -3.89
CA VAL A 359 17.71 3.87 -4.51
C VAL A 359 18.38 2.54 -4.23
N ASN A 360 18.73 1.84 -5.31
CA ASN A 360 19.37 0.54 -5.20
C ASN A 360 20.88 0.63 -5.01
N THR A 361 21.56 -0.51 -4.82
CA THR A 361 23.03 -0.56 -4.59
C THR A 361 23.87 -0.07 -5.77
N ASP A 362 23.30 0.04 -6.97
CA ASP A 362 23.94 0.54 -8.19
C ASP A 362 23.60 2.02 -8.46
N GLY A 363 22.85 2.67 -7.56
CA GLY A 363 22.43 4.08 -7.69
C GLY A 363 21.29 4.31 -8.66
N VAL A 364 20.57 3.27 -9.08
CA VAL A 364 19.36 3.38 -9.91
C VAL A 364 18.18 3.76 -9.04
N ILE A 365 17.33 4.66 -9.56
CA ILE A 365 16.16 5.19 -8.87
C ILE A 365 14.88 4.47 -9.35
N TYR A 366 14.05 4.05 -8.39
CA TYR A 366 12.75 3.42 -8.63
C TYR A 366 11.64 4.11 -7.82
N PRO A 367 10.36 3.94 -8.21
CA PRO A 367 9.21 4.49 -7.48
C PRO A 367 9.12 4.09 -6.01
N CYS A 368 9.47 2.84 -5.67
CA CYS A 368 9.49 2.31 -4.31
C CYS A 368 10.24 0.98 -4.26
N GLU A 369 10.39 0.42 -3.07
CA GLU A 369 11.03 -0.88 -2.83
C GLU A 369 10.26 -2.08 -3.40
N LYS A 370 8.99 -1.92 -3.76
CA LYS A 370 8.23 -2.95 -4.48
C LYS A 370 8.54 -2.99 -5.97
N ALA A 371 9.16 -1.94 -6.52
CA ALA A 371 9.48 -1.87 -7.93
C ALA A 371 10.42 -3.01 -8.36
N VAL A 372 10.16 -3.53 -9.56
CA VAL A 372 10.94 -4.57 -10.21
C VAL A 372 12.27 -4.02 -10.69
N GLU A 373 13.37 -4.37 -10.03
CA GLU A 373 14.70 -3.81 -10.36
C GLU A 373 15.24 -4.27 -11.72
N THR A 374 14.80 -5.44 -12.19
CA THR A 374 15.13 -5.95 -13.52
C THR A 374 14.38 -5.25 -14.64
N SER A 375 13.30 -4.52 -14.32
CA SER A 375 12.42 -3.90 -15.31
C SER A 375 12.94 -2.54 -15.73
N LYS A 376 13.01 -2.29 -17.03
CA LYS A 376 13.39 -0.96 -17.54
C LYS A 376 12.26 0.06 -17.37
N ALA A 377 11.01 -0.39 -17.40
CA ALA A 377 9.84 0.48 -17.27
C ALA A 377 9.65 1.09 -15.88
N THR A 378 10.21 0.46 -14.85
CA THR A 378 10.14 0.94 -13.45
C THR A 378 11.32 1.83 -13.06
N LYS A 379 12.36 1.94 -13.90
CA LYS A 379 13.49 2.85 -13.65
C LYS A 379 13.04 4.28 -13.91
N ILE A 380 13.14 5.13 -12.91
CA ILE A 380 12.75 6.55 -13.01
C ILE A 380 13.94 7.50 -12.96
N GLY A 381 15.17 6.99 -12.89
CA GLY A 381 16.36 7.82 -12.91
C GLY A 381 17.60 7.08 -12.42
N LYS A 382 18.69 7.82 -12.27
CA LYS A 382 19.95 7.36 -11.67
C LYS A 382 20.50 8.47 -10.80
N MET A 383 21.06 8.19 -9.64
CA MET A 383 21.56 9.20 -8.70
C MET A 383 22.56 10.19 -9.33
N ASP A 384 23.32 9.77 -10.35
CA ASP A 384 24.22 10.69 -11.06
C ASP A 384 23.50 11.75 -11.90
N GLU A 385 22.28 11.46 -12.34
CA GLU A 385 21.49 12.26 -13.27
C GLU A 385 20.25 12.87 -12.60
N GLY A 386 19.85 12.33 -11.44
CA GLY A 386 18.59 12.63 -10.77
C GLY A 386 17.40 11.83 -11.32
N THR A 387 16.19 12.32 -10.98
CA THR A 387 14.93 11.72 -11.45
C THR A 387 14.52 12.27 -12.82
N ASP A 388 14.00 11.39 -13.66
CA ASP A 388 13.55 11.68 -15.01
C ASP A 388 12.04 11.93 -15.02
N SER A 389 11.66 13.20 -15.16
CA SER A 389 10.26 13.64 -15.12
C SER A 389 9.37 12.98 -16.19
N GLU A 390 9.91 12.60 -17.36
CA GLU A 390 9.14 11.90 -18.38
C GLU A 390 8.86 10.45 -17.98
N LYS A 391 9.85 9.78 -17.39
CA LYS A 391 9.67 8.42 -16.85
C LYS A 391 8.69 8.42 -15.68
N VAL A 392 8.79 9.39 -14.77
CA VAL A 392 7.81 9.59 -13.68
C VAL A 392 6.41 9.83 -14.25
N SER A 393 6.28 10.66 -15.29
CA SER A 393 5.02 10.90 -15.97
C SER A 393 4.42 9.63 -16.59
N LYS A 394 5.23 8.75 -17.19
CA LYS A 394 4.78 7.46 -17.73
C LYS A 394 4.26 6.53 -16.63
N VAL A 395 4.96 6.44 -15.51
CA VAL A 395 4.54 5.64 -14.33
C VAL A 395 3.23 6.19 -13.76
N MET A 396 3.14 7.51 -13.56
CA MET A 396 1.96 8.14 -12.94
C MET A 396 0.73 8.10 -13.85
N ASN A 397 0.90 8.15 -15.16
CA ASN A 397 -0.19 8.11 -16.14
C ASN A 397 -0.47 6.71 -16.68
N ILE A 398 -0.28 5.65 -15.87
CA ILE A 398 -0.44 4.25 -16.32
C ILE A 398 -1.85 3.95 -16.91
N GLY A 399 -2.88 4.69 -16.51
CA GLY A 399 -4.22 4.59 -17.06
C GLY A 399 -4.28 4.87 -18.58
N ARG A 400 -3.33 5.64 -19.13
CA ARG A 400 -3.20 5.87 -20.59
C ARG A 400 -2.97 4.59 -21.37
N LEU A 401 -2.30 3.60 -20.78
CA LEU A 401 -2.04 2.31 -21.40
C LEU A 401 -3.33 1.58 -21.81
N THR A 402 -4.41 1.83 -21.09
CA THR A 402 -5.75 1.28 -21.35
C THR A 402 -6.77 2.42 -21.36
N GLU A 403 -6.47 3.50 -22.08
CA GLU A 403 -7.23 4.75 -22.00
C GLU A 403 -8.73 4.56 -22.28
N LYS A 404 -9.07 3.78 -23.31
CA LYS A 404 -10.47 3.47 -23.65
C LYS A 404 -11.19 2.75 -22.51
N ASP A 405 -10.52 1.82 -21.84
CA ASP A 405 -11.09 1.05 -20.73
C ASP A 405 -11.29 1.97 -19.52
N CYS A 406 -10.29 2.79 -19.19
CA CYS A 406 -10.34 3.71 -18.06
C CYS A 406 -11.40 4.82 -18.24
N LYS A 407 -11.56 5.38 -19.45
CA LYS A 407 -12.62 6.37 -19.72
C LYS A 407 -14.02 5.84 -19.44
N ASN A 408 -14.24 4.55 -19.74
CA ASN A 408 -15.52 3.88 -19.61
C ASN A 408 -15.69 3.13 -18.27
N CYS A 409 -14.71 3.20 -17.38
CA CYS A 409 -14.73 2.49 -16.10
C CYS A 409 -15.59 3.23 -15.07
N TRP A 410 -16.55 2.53 -14.46
CA TRP A 410 -17.36 3.07 -13.37
C TRP A 410 -16.53 3.33 -12.10
N ALA A 411 -15.49 2.52 -11.86
CA ALA A 411 -14.69 2.56 -10.64
C ALA A 411 -13.49 3.50 -10.70
N ILE A 412 -13.39 4.42 -11.67
CA ILE A 412 -12.15 5.20 -11.87
C ILE A 412 -11.71 5.99 -10.62
N ASN A 413 -12.63 6.53 -9.82
CA ASN A 413 -12.30 7.25 -8.58
C ASN A 413 -11.87 6.32 -7.43
N TRP A 414 -12.17 5.03 -7.57
CA TRP A 414 -11.93 3.98 -6.56
C TRP A 414 -10.80 3.03 -6.95
N CYS A 415 -10.27 3.17 -8.17
CA CYS A 415 -9.24 2.28 -8.68
C CYS A 415 -7.87 2.64 -8.07
N SER A 416 -7.42 1.78 -7.17
CA SER A 416 -6.15 1.83 -6.45
C SER A 416 -4.95 1.28 -7.23
N MET A 417 -5.15 0.88 -8.49
CA MET A 417 -4.11 0.19 -9.27
C MET A 417 -2.86 1.06 -9.45
N CYS A 418 -1.70 0.59 -8.98
CA CYS A 418 -0.43 1.25 -9.25
C CYS A 418 0.20 0.76 -10.57
N ALA A 419 1.25 1.45 -11.05
CA ALA A 419 1.91 1.08 -12.31
C ALA A 419 2.55 -0.33 -12.28
N LEU A 420 2.95 -0.81 -11.10
CA LEU A 420 3.57 -2.13 -10.95
C LEU A 420 2.60 -3.27 -11.32
N TYR A 421 1.28 -3.08 -11.18
CA TYR A 421 0.28 -4.05 -11.64
C TYR A 421 0.16 -4.15 -13.16
N ALA A 422 0.79 -3.25 -13.90
CA ALA A 422 0.86 -3.32 -15.36
C ALA A 422 2.23 -3.82 -15.84
N GLU A 423 3.19 -4.04 -14.94
CA GLU A 423 4.54 -4.47 -15.31
C GLU A 423 4.53 -5.95 -15.68
N LYS A 424 5.18 -6.26 -16.81
CA LYS A 424 5.45 -7.62 -17.25
C LYS A 424 6.68 -7.62 -18.17
N ASP A 425 7.63 -8.51 -17.90
CA ASP A 425 8.81 -8.75 -18.74
C ASP A 425 9.60 -7.46 -19.08
N GLY A 426 9.70 -6.54 -18.13
CA GLY A 426 10.50 -5.33 -18.27
C GLY A 426 9.77 -4.13 -18.87
N LYS A 427 8.47 -4.26 -19.19
CA LYS A 427 7.63 -3.22 -19.81
C LYS A 427 6.27 -3.11 -19.14
N PHE A 428 5.58 -2.00 -19.37
CA PHE A 428 4.15 -1.90 -19.04
C PHE A 428 3.31 -2.52 -20.15
N ASP A 429 2.46 -3.49 -19.79
CA ASP A 429 1.67 -4.29 -20.70
C ASP A 429 0.15 -4.11 -20.46
N SER A 430 -0.58 -3.84 -21.54
CA SER A 430 -2.01 -3.55 -21.45
C SER A 430 -2.86 -4.78 -21.10
N ALA A 431 -2.45 -5.99 -21.50
CA ALA A 431 -3.17 -7.21 -21.18
C ALA A 431 -2.99 -7.57 -19.70
N THR A 432 -1.77 -7.46 -19.18
CA THR A 432 -1.48 -7.58 -17.74
C THR A 432 -2.29 -6.58 -16.93
N LYS A 433 -2.31 -5.30 -17.35
CA LYS A 433 -3.14 -4.29 -16.69
C LYS A 433 -4.62 -4.67 -16.68
N ARG A 434 -5.18 -5.10 -17.83
CA ARG A 434 -6.59 -5.52 -17.94
C ARG A 434 -6.91 -6.73 -17.07
N LYS A 435 -6.01 -7.72 -16.99
CA LYS A 435 -6.14 -8.88 -16.09
C LYS A 435 -6.32 -8.40 -14.65
N ASN A 436 -5.51 -7.45 -14.22
CA ASN A 436 -5.55 -6.91 -12.86
C ASN A 436 -6.70 -5.91 -12.62
N CYS A 437 -7.37 -5.41 -13.67
CA CYS A 437 -8.53 -4.52 -13.51
C CYS A 437 -9.68 -5.23 -12.79
N ALA A 438 -9.89 -6.53 -13.04
CA ALA A 438 -10.97 -7.29 -12.41
C ALA A 438 -10.89 -7.25 -10.87
N LYS A 439 -9.69 -7.44 -10.32
CA LYS A 439 -9.43 -7.35 -8.87
C LYS A 439 -9.76 -5.96 -8.34
N SER A 440 -9.28 -4.91 -9.01
CA SER A 440 -9.55 -3.52 -8.62
C SER A 440 -11.05 -3.16 -8.69
N LEU A 441 -11.81 -3.72 -9.63
CA LEU A 441 -13.26 -3.52 -9.72
C LEU A 441 -14.01 -4.20 -8.57
N ILE A 442 -13.58 -5.40 -8.15
CA ILE A 442 -14.15 -6.11 -7.01
C ILE A 442 -13.88 -5.33 -5.73
N GLU A 443 -12.63 -4.92 -5.49
CA GLU A 443 -12.23 -4.12 -4.33
C GLU A 443 -13.03 -2.80 -4.25
N ALA A 444 -13.17 -2.09 -5.38
CA ALA A 444 -13.98 -0.86 -5.43
C ALA A 444 -15.45 -1.12 -5.08
N GLN A 445 -16.02 -2.24 -5.54
CA GLN A 445 -17.41 -2.59 -5.24
C GLN A 445 -17.58 -2.93 -3.75
N GLU A 446 -16.64 -3.67 -3.17
CA GLU A 446 -16.65 -4.02 -1.74
C GLU A 446 -16.57 -2.75 -0.87
N LYS A 447 -15.68 -1.80 -1.20
CA LYS A 447 -15.57 -0.52 -0.51
C LYS A 447 -16.88 0.28 -0.53
N LEU A 448 -17.52 0.39 -1.69
CA LEU A 448 -18.81 1.06 -1.82
C LEU A 448 -19.91 0.35 -1.01
N LEU A 449 -19.94 -0.99 -1.03
CA LEU A 449 -20.91 -1.77 -0.26
C LEU A 449 -20.68 -1.63 1.25
N ASN A 450 -19.44 -1.57 1.72
CA ASN A 450 -19.12 -1.30 3.12
C ASN A 450 -19.73 0.05 3.55
N ILE A 451 -19.56 1.08 2.72
CA ILE A 451 -20.13 2.41 2.99
C ILE A 451 -21.66 2.34 3.08
N CYS A 452 -22.32 1.67 2.13
CA CYS A 452 -23.77 1.49 2.15
C CYS A 452 -24.23 0.80 3.44
N VAL A 453 -23.67 -0.37 3.76
CA VAL A 453 -24.07 -1.18 4.90
C VAL A 453 -23.82 -0.42 6.21
N LEU A 454 -22.66 0.20 6.38
CA LEU A 454 -22.36 0.97 7.60
C LEU A 454 -23.36 2.12 7.79
N LYS A 455 -23.75 2.83 6.72
CA LYS A 455 -24.81 3.87 6.79
C LYS A 455 -26.17 3.30 7.17
N GLU A 456 -26.57 2.16 6.60
CA GLU A 456 -27.84 1.49 6.94
C GLU A 456 -27.96 1.19 8.43
N PHE A 457 -26.84 0.82 9.06
CA PHE A 457 -26.77 0.52 10.48
C PHE A 457 -26.38 1.73 11.36
N GLY A 458 -26.44 2.95 10.82
CA GLY A 458 -26.30 4.20 11.58
C GLY A 458 -24.87 4.57 11.96
N TYR A 459 -23.86 3.99 11.31
CA TYR A 459 -22.47 4.40 11.49
C TYR A 459 -22.25 5.83 11.00
N LYS A 460 -21.49 6.60 11.78
CA LYS A 460 -21.05 7.95 11.41
C LYS A 460 -19.55 7.87 11.14
N PHE A 461 -19.17 8.07 9.87
CA PHE A 461 -17.78 8.09 9.47
C PHE A 461 -17.06 9.28 10.09
N GLU A 462 -15.87 9.02 10.62
CA GLU A 462 -14.98 10.03 11.20
C GLU A 462 -14.17 10.65 10.06
N LYS A 463 -13.95 11.98 10.10
CA LYS A 463 -12.96 12.60 9.21
C LYS A 463 -11.57 12.24 9.73
N GLU A 464 -10.94 11.26 9.10
CA GLU A 464 -9.53 10.95 9.35
C GLU A 464 -8.66 11.67 8.29
N GLU A 465 -7.64 12.40 8.73
CA GLU A 465 -6.64 12.97 7.83
C GLU A 465 -5.69 11.87 7.33
N MET A 466 -5.38 11.88 6.03
CA MET A 466 -4.33 11.03 5.48
C MET A 466 -2.98 11.51 6.00
N TYR A 467 -2.40 10.82 6.99
CA TYR A 467 -0.99 10.98 7.33
C TYR A 467 -0.14 10.44 6.17
N VAL A 468 0.45 11.33 5.36
CA VAL A 468 1.37 10.98 4.27
C VAL A 468 2.77 10.70 4.81
#